data_AF-A0A7K7X8R6-F1
#
_entry.id   AF-A0A7K7X8R6-F1
#
_cell.length_a   1.000
_cell.length_b   1.000
_cell.length_c   1.000
_cell.angle_alpha   90.00
_cell.angle_beta   90.00
_cell.angle_gamma   90.00
#
_symmetry.space_group_name_H-M   'P 1'
#
loop_
_entity.id
_entity.type
_entity.pdbx_description
1 polymer ?
#
loop_
_entity_poly.entity_id
_entity_poly.type
_entity_poly.pdbx_seq_one_letter_code
_entity_poly.pdbx_strand_id
1 'polypeptide(L)'
;MYFCRLQKVLGLDSLDEVLDTKLVNSKHIVQNVYNVNKQGIVTLEDKSKELPHWILSAMKCLANWPSCSDLKQPTYSGFERDVFKTIVDYFGQMKEPLLTFHFFDIFVSVLGLLQKPSKAVEALQISCLLLPPENRKRLQLLVRMMARISLNQDLPPLSESVRTRTLMVQAFSRCILCSKDEIDLDELLAAKLVSFLMDNYQEILSVPSALKSSIEDHVVHLQRVQIKYAGADSDATLPPPSFCHQISTDEFEYQRAAGSQEPLAALLEEIVMNKEISVKDKKKKLKQFQKSYPEVYRVRFPTPETEAMLFPEKAKQKPPILMWALKKPFQPFHRTRSFRM
;
A
#
# COMPACT_ATOMS: atom_id res chain seq x y z
N MET A 1 -17.52 4.55 13.18
CA MET A 1 -16.98 4.51 14.56
C MET A 1 -16.10 5.73 14.88
N TYR A 2 -15.03 6.02 14.13
CA TYR A 2 -14.20 7.22 14.34
C TYR A 2 -14.99 8.53 14.31
N PHE A 3 -15.83 8.72 13.29
CA PHE A 3 -16.69 9.90 13.15
C PHE A 3 -17.70 10.04 14.30
N CYS A 4 -18.47 9.01 14.62
CA CYS A 4 -19.40 9.05 15.77
C CYS A 4 -18.69 9.39 17.09
N ARG A 5 -17.47 8.89 17.29
CA ARG A 5 -16.69 9.19 18.49
C ARG A 5 -16.20 10.64 18.48
N LEU A 6 -15.66 11.12 17.36
CA LEU A 6 -15.25 12.52 17.20
C LEU A 6 -16.42 13.47 17.43
N GLN A 7 -17.57 13.20 16.81
CA GLN A 7 -18.81 13.94 16.98
C GLN A 7 -19.22 14.05 18.45
N LYS A 8 -19.23 12.90 19.16
CA LYS A 8 -19.57 12.84 20.58
C LYS A 8 -18.59 13.62 21.47
N VAL A 9 -17.30 13.59 21.15
CA VAL A 9 -16.26 14.29 21.92
C VAL A 9 -16.35 15.80 21.69
N LEU A 10 -16.56 16.22 20.43
CA LEU A 10 -16.78 17.62 20.06
C LEU A 10 -18.12 18.17 20.56
N GLY A 11 -19.10 17.30 20.80
CA GLY A 11 -20.43 17.69 21.24
C GLY A 11 -21.25 18.34 20.12
N LEU A 12 -21.05 17.89 18.88
CA LEU A 12 -21.74 18.39 17.70
C LEU A 12 -22.93 17.50 17.33
N ASP A 13 -24.00 18.11 16.82
CA ASP A 13 -25.18 17.39 16.33
C ASP A 13 -24.93 16.68 14.98
N SER A 14 -24.06 17.27 14.14
CA SER A 14 -23.50 16.64 12.94
C SER A 14 -22.03 17.03 12.76
N LEU A 15 -21.26 16.17 12.07
CA LEU A 15 -19.90 16.50 11.65
C LEU A 15 -19.85 17.24 10.31
N ASP A 16 -20.95 17.33 9.57
CA ASP A 16 -20.97 17.93 8.22
C ASP A 16 -20.62 19.42 8.24
N GLU A 17 -20.80 20.10 9.37
CA GLU A 17 -20.45 21.52 9.55
C GLU A 17 -18.93 21.76 9.66
N VAL A 18 -18.16 20.73 10.05
CA VAL A 18 -16.72 20.86 10.35
C VAL A 18 -15.84 19.94 9.52
N LEU A 19 -16.45 18.96 8.83
CA LEU A 19 -15.74 17.95 8.07
C LEU A 19 -16.57 17.47 6.87
N ASP A 20 -16.03 17.65 5.67
CA ASP A 20 -16.53 16.95 4.50
C ASP A 20 -16.06 15.48 4.55
N THR A 21 -16.97 14.59 4.94
CA THR A 21 -16.70 13.15 5.05
C THR A 21 -16.27 12.51 3.72
N LYS A 22 -16.57 13.12 2.57
CA LYS A 22 -16.16 12.63 1.24
C LYS A 22 -14.66 12.81 1.00
N LEU A 23 -14.03 13.78 1.66
CA LEU A 23 -12.60 14.05 1.54
C LEU A 23 -11.75 13.14 2.45
N VAL A 24 -12.40 12.38 3.36
CA VAL A 24 -11.68 11.48 4.26
C VAL A 24 -11.36 10.16 3.57
N ASN A 25 -10.07 9.89 3.43
CA ASN A 25 -9.60 8.61 2.88
C ASN A 25 -9.42 7.57 4.00
N SER A 26 -10.26 6.54 3.99
CA SER A 26 -10.20 5.44 4.97
C SER A 26 -8.85 4.71 4.99
N LYS A 27 -8.14 4.65 3.86
CA LYS A 27 -6.80 4.04 3.79
C LYS A 27 -5.78 4.79 4.64
N HIS A 28 -5.90 6.12 4.75
CA HIS A 28 -5.03 6.93 5.59
C HIS A 28 -5.21 6.56 7.07
N ILE A 29 -6.45 6.38 7.51
CA ILE A 29 -6.77 5.99 8.88
C ILE A 29 -6.15 4.63 9.21
N VAL A 30 -6.34 3.64 8.32
CA VAL A 30 -5.75 2.30 8.49
C VAL A 30 -4.23 2.38 8.60
N GLN A 31 -3.58 3.10 7.69
CA GLN A 31 -2.12 3.26 7.73
C GLN A 31 -1.66 3.98 9.01
N ASN A 32 -2.34 5.03 9.44
CA ASN A 32 -1.99 5.78 10.65
C ASN A 32 -2.14 4.96 11.94
N VAL A 33 -3.00 3.93 11.94
CA VAL A 33 -3.25 3.05 13.09
C VAL A 33 -2.32 1.84 13.11
N TYR A 34 -2.12 1.19 11.96
CA TYR A 34 -1.44 -0.10 11.89
C TYR A 34 0.02 -0.02 11.40
N ASN A 35 0.37 0.99 10.59
CA ASN A 35 1.71 1.14 10.03
C ASN A 35 2.51 2.14 10.87
N VAL A 36 2.85 1.75 12.09
CA VAL A 36 3.65 2.56 13.03
C VAL A 36 4.89 1.81 13.50
N ASN A 37 5.98 2.52 13.69
CA ASN A 37 7.21 1.94 14.25
C ASN A 37 7.12 1.77 15.77
N LYS A 38 8.16 1.22 16.39
CA LYS A 38 8.26 1.02 17.85
C LYS A 38 8.12 2.31 18.68
N GLN A 39 8.36 3.47 18.08
CA GLN A 39 8.26 4.79 18.71
C GLN A 39 6.91 5.48 18.43
N GLY A 40 5.93 4.75 17.85
CA GLY A 40 4.62 5.27 17.48
C GLY A 40 4.63 6.22 16.27
N ILE A 41 5.73 6.32 15.53
CA ILE A 41 5.81 7.17 14.32
C ILE A 41 5.30 6.39 13.12
N VAL A 42 4.47 7.04 12.29
CA VAL A 42 3.94 6.47 11.05
C VAL A 42 5.06 6.06 10.09
N THR A 43 4.95 4.87 9.51
CA THR A 43 5.82 4.40 8.43
C THR A 43 5.14 4.62 7.08
N LEU A 44 5.84 5.30 6.17
CA LEU A 44 5.37 5.53 4.81
C LEU A 44 5.82 4.39 3.91
N GLU A 45 4.93 3.91 3.06
CA GLU A 45 5.27 2.89 2.05
C GLU A 45 6.10 3.51 0.93
N ASP A 46 5.72 4.74 0.52
CA ASP A 46 6.45 5.53 -0.44
C ASP A 46 7.52 6.40 0.25
N LYS A 47 8.78 6.07 0.00
CA LYS A 47 9.93 6.80 0.55
C LYS A 47 10.09 8.21 -0.05
N SER A 48 9.53 8.48 -1.23
CA SER A 48 9.64 9.80 -1.86
C SER A 48 8.87 10.88 -1.10
N LYS A 49 7.86 10.47 -0.32
CA LYS A 49 7.04 11.35 0.53
C LYS A 49 7.69 11.67 1.89
N GLU A 50 8.80 11.02 2.22
CA GLU A 50 9.54 11.30 3.45
C GLU A 50 10.17 12.69 3.44
N LEU A 51 10.45 13.21 4.63
CA LEU A 51 11.26 14.40 4.76
C LEU A 51 12.67 14.14 4.19
N PRO A 52 13.26 15.08 3.43
CA PRO A 52 14.62 14.95 2.96
C PRO A 52 15.61 14.57 4.08
N HIS A 53 16.63 13.79 3.75
CA HIS A 53 17.59 13.33 4.77
C HIS A 53 18.24 14.50 5.53
N TRP A 54 18.60 15.58 4.81
CA TRP A 54 19.23 16.76 5.41
C TRP A 54 18.33 17.44 6.45
N ILE A 55 17.01 17.52 6.23
CA ILE A 55 16.11 18.14 7.20
C ILE A 55 15.94 17.22 8.42
N LEU A 56 15.87 15.90 8.22
CA LEU A 56 15.83 14.94 9.33
C LEU A 56 17.09 15.02 10.19
N SER A 57 18.27 15.14 9.58
CA SER A 57 19.53 15.34 10.29
C SER A 57 19.56 16.66 11.04
N ALA A 58 19.11 17.77 10.43
CA ALA A 58 19.01 19.07 11.08
C ALA A 58 18.10 19.03 12.32
N MET A 59 16.90 18.46 12.19
CA MET A 59 15.96 18.30 13.30
C MET A 59 16.55 17.45 14.43
N LYS A 60 17.19 16.32 14.10
CA LYS A 60 17.87 15.46 15.08
C LYS A 60 19.02 16.17 15.78
N CYS A 61 19.76 17.02 15.07
CA CYS A 61 20.91 17.74 15.61
C CYS A 61 20.49 18.66 16.75
N LEU A 62 19.42 19.45 16.56
CA LEU A 62 18.91 20.33 17.61
C LEU A 62 18.19 19.56 18.73
N ALA A 63 17.40 18.55 18.39
CA ALA A 63 16.62 17.80 19.38
C ALA A 63 17.49 16.96 20.35
N ASN A 64 18.73 16.64 19.96
CA ASN A 64 19.68 15.85 20.76
C ASN A 64 20.96 16.63 21.09
N TRP A 65 20.92 17.96 20.98
CA TRP A 65 22.07 18.81 21.29
C TRP A 65 22.62 18.54 22.71
N PRO A 66 23.96 18.52 22.91
CA PRO A 66 25.03 18.76 21.92
C PRO A 66 25.45 17.52 21.14
N SER A 67 24.84 16.36 21.41
CA SER A 67 25.19 15.07 20.82
C SER A 67 24.56 14.91 19.44
N CYS A 68 25.02 15.71 18.48
CA CYS A 68 24.61 15.57 17.09
C CYS A 68 25.25 14.28 16.52
N SER A 69 24.41 13.33 16.09
CA SER A 69 24.82 11.94 15.81
C SER A 69 25.94 11.80 14.77
N ASP A 70 26.10 12.78 13.89
CA ASP A 70 27.09 12.79 12.81
C ASP A 70 28.20 13.84 12.98
N LEU A 71 28.04 14.80 13.92
CA LEU A 71 28.99 15.89 14.16
C LEU A 71 29.34 15.90 15.64
N LYS A 72 30.55 15.44 15.98
CA LYS A 72 30.98 15.27 17.37
C LYS A 72 30.97 16.58 18.18
N GLN A 73 30.97 17.75 17.52
CA GLN A 73 30.88 19.08 18.14
C GLN A 73 30.26 20.12 17.18
N PRO A 74 29.69 21.23 17.70
CA PRO A 74 29.28 22.38 16.90
C PRO A 74 30.47 22.93 16.11
N THR A 75 30.32 23.14 14.80
CA THR A 75 31.45 23.50 13.94
C THR A 75 31.91 24.96 14.12
N TYR A 76 31.01 25.85 14.58
CA TYR A 76 31.28 27.27 14.83
C TYR A 76 30.20 27.88 15.76
N SER A 77 30.44 29.10 16.25
CA SER A 77 29.48 29.84 17.09
C SER A 77 28.26 30.28 16.30
N GLY A 78 27.04 29.99 16.79
CA GLY A 78 25.79 30.32 16.12
C GLY A 78 25.28 29.22 15.17
N PHE A 79 26.00 28.11 15.04
CA PHE A 79 25.61 26.95 14.23
C PHE A 79 24.19 26.46 14.55
N GLU A 80 23.80 26.44 15.81
CA GLU A 80 22.46 26.05 16.25
C GLU A 80 21.35 26.96 15.70
N ARG A 81 21.63 28.26 15.54
CA ARG A 81 20.70 29.25 15.00
C ARG A 81 20.53 29.06 13.49
N ASP A 82 21.62 28.77 12.79
CA ASP A 82 21.60 28.51 11.35
C ASP A 82 20.87 27.20 11.02
N VAL A 83 21.10 26.16 11.82
CA VAL A 83 20.34 24.89 11.71
C VAL A 83 18.87 25.14 12.01
N PHE A 84 18.54 25.91 13.05
CA PHE A 84 17.16 26.25 13.37
C PHE A 84 16.50 27.02 12.24
N LYS A 85 17.15 28.06 11.73
CA LYS A 85 16.68 28.86 10.59
C LYS A 85 16.42 27.98 9.36
N THR A 86 17.33 27.05 9.07
CA THR A 86 17.17 26.10 7.95
C THR A 86 15.90 25.25 8.09
N ILE A 87 15.58 24.80 9.31
CA ILE A 87 14.35 24.05 9.58
C ILE A 87 13.11 24.94 9.41
N VAL A 88 13.15 26.16 9.94
CA VAL A 88 12.05 27.12 9.81
C VAL A 88 11.79 27.46 8.34
N ASP A 89 12.84 27.76 7.58
CA ASP A 89 12.74 28.10 6.17
C ASP A 89 12.14 26.93 5.35
N TYR A 90 12.50 25.68 5.66
CA TYR A 90 11.91 24.50 5.02
C TYR A 90 10.39 24.38 5.28
N PHE A 91 9.97 24.44 6.54
CA PHE A 91 8.55 24.31 6.89
C PHE A 91 7.73 25.55 6.48
N GLY A 92 8.35 26.73 6.41
CA GLY A 92 7.73 27.96 5.94
C GLY A 92 7.43 27.97 4.43
N GLN A 93 8.13 27.16 3.63
CA GLN A 93 7.88 27.03 2.19
C GLN A 93 6.75 26.06 1.83
N MET A 94 6.14 25.40 2.82
CA MET A 94 5.04 24.47 2.59
C MET A 94 3.81 25.21 2.06
N LYS A 95 3.21 24.68 0.98
CA LYS A 95 2.00 25.27 0.36
C LYS A 95 0.73 25.06 1.18
N GLU A 96 0.74 24.07 2.06
CA GLU A 96 -0.40 23.67 2.87
C GLU A 96 0.05 23.37 4.30
N PRO A 97 -0.73 23.72 5.33
CA PRO A 97 -0.43 23.37 6.71
C PRO A 97 -0.42 21.85 6.93
N LEU A 98 0.32 21.40 7.93
CA LEU A 98 0.40 19.99 8.29
C LEU A 98 -0.97 19.41 8.68
N LEU A 99 -1.82 20.21 9.30
CA LEU A 99 -3.19 19.81 9.64
C LEU A 99 -4.16 19.89 8.44
N THR A 100 -3.70 20.29 7.25
CA THR A 100 -4.44 20.49 6.00
C THR A 100 -5.52 21.57 6.08
N PHE A 101 -5.86 22.18 4.96
CA PHE A 101 -6.97 23.14 4.93
C PHE A 101 -8.32 22.43 5.14
N HIS A 102 -8.45 21.19 4.65
CA HIS A 102 -9.68 20.42 4.70
C HIS A 102 -10.13 20.02 6.10
N PHE A 103 -9.21 19.97 7.07
CA PHE A 103 -9.53 19.63 8.46
C PHE A 103 -9.41 20.83 9.40
N PHE A 104 -9.19 22.04 8.87
CA PHE A 104 -9.00 23.25 9.67
C PHE A 104 -10.13 23.45 10.69
N ASP A 105 -11.39 23.36 10.26
CA ASP A 105 -12.56 23.59 11.11
C ASP A 105 -12.69 22.56 12.24
N ILE A 106 -12.21 21.33 12.03
CA ILE A 106 -12.13 20.31 13.10
C ILE A 106 -11.17 20.81 14.19
N PHE A 107 -9.98 21.25 13.81
CA PHE A 107 -8.97 21.69 14.77
C PHE A 107 -9.37 23.00 15.47
N VAL A 108 -10.08 23.89 14.79
CA VAL A 108 -10.71 25.07 15.41
C VAL A 108 -11.79 24.65 16.41
N SER A 109 -12.62 23.67 16.09
CA SER A 109 -13.61 23.12 17.04
C SER A 109 -12.96 22.52 18.28
N VAL A 110 -11.82 21.84 18.10
CA VAL A 110 -11.03 21.30 19.22
C VAL A 110 -10.44 22.39 20.11
N LEU A 111 -10.13 23.59 19.58
CA LEU A 111 -9.66 24.71 20.39
C LEU A 111 -10.66 25.11 21.50
N GLY A 112 -11.95 24.95 21.24
CA GLY A 112 -13.02 25.15 22.24
C GLY A 112 -12.97 24.16 23.41
N LEU A 113 -12.33 23.00 23.22
CA LEU A 113 -12.18 21.96 24.23
C LEU A 113 -10.90 22.05 25.05
N LEU A 114 -9.97 22.97 24.77
CA LEU A 114 -8.67 23.02 25.46
C LEU A 114 -8.78 23.22 26.98
N GLN A 115 -9.90 23.78 27.47
CA GLN A 115 -10.17 23.88 28.91
C GLN A 115 -10.49 22.53 29.57
N LYS A 116 -10.76 21.49 28.77
CA LYS A 116 -11.04 20.12 29.18
C LYS A 116 -9.97 19.20 28.57
N PRO A 117 -8.77 19.12 29.16
CA PRO A 117 -7.59 18.52 28.52
C PRO A 117 -7.83 17.07 28.07
N SER A 118 -8.53 16.25 28.87
CA SER A 118 -8.87 14.87 28.49
C SER A 118 -9.70 14.78 27.20
N LYS A 119 -10.71 15.64 27.04
CA LYS A 119 -11.52 15.68 25.81
C LYS A 119 -10.74 16.25 24.63
N ALA A 120 -9.92 17.27 24.86
CA ALA A 120 -9.07 17.85 23.83
C ALA A 120 -8.05 16.83 23.31
N VAL A 121 -7.39 16.08 24.20
CA VAL A 121 -6.45 15.01 23.81
C VAL A 121 -7.16 13.96 22.98
N GLU A 122 -8.32 13.46 23.43
CA GLU A 122 -9.10 12.47 22.67
C GLU A 122 -9.53 12.99 21.29
N ALA A 123 -10.00 14.24 21.20
CA ALA A 123 -10.41 14.84 19.95
C ALA A 123 -9.22 15.01 18.99
N LEU A 124 -8.06 15.48 19.49
CA LEU A 124 -6.85 15.63 18.68
C LEU A 124 -6.30 14.27 18.24
N GLN A 125 -6.33 13.25 19.10
CA GLN A 125 -5.92 11.90 18.73
C GLN A 125 -6.73 11.39 17.54
N ILE A 126 -8.06 11.48 17.60
CA ILE A 126 -8.93 11.00 16.52
C ILE A 126 -8.72 11.85 15.26
N SER A 127 -8.68 13.17 15.39
CA SER A 127 -8.51 14.10 14.26
C SER A 127 -7.16 13.89 13.56
N CYS A 128 -6.08 13.68 14.32
CA CYS A 128 -4.76 13.39 13.76
C CYS A 128 -4.69 12.06 13.00
N LEU A 129 -5.57 11.09 13.28
CA LEU A 129 -5.64 9.83 12.51
C LEU A 129 -6.30 10.01 11.13
N LEU A 130 -7.07 11.09 10.93
CA LEU A 130 -7.71 11.42 9.65
C LEU A 130 -6.72 12.03 8.65
N LEU A 131 -5.61 12.60 9.15
CA LEU A 131 -4.59 13.25 8.33
C LEU A 131 -3.97 12.31 7.30
N PRO A 132 -3.54 12.82 6.13
CA PRO A 132 -2.64 12.09 5.26
C PRO A 132 -1.43 11.54 6.05
N PRO A 133 -1.00 10.28 5.82
CA PRO A 133 0.07 9.66 6.59
C PRO A 133 1.39 10.44 6.56
N GLU A 134 1.68 11.09 5.43
CA GLU A 134 2.85 11.96 5.26
C GLU A 134 2.77 13.21 6.15
N ASN A 135 1.61 13.86 6.21
CA ASN A 135 1.35 15.00 7.07
C ASN A 135 1.44 14.60 8.55
N ARG A 136 0.82 13.48 8.94
CA ARG A 136 0.88 12.97 10.31
C ARG A 136 2.30 12.65 10.74
N LYS A 137 3.10 12.00 9.88
CA LYS A 137 4.52 11.73 10.15
C LYS A 137 5.32 13.01 10.33
N ARG A 138 5.15 14.00 9.44
CA ARG A 138 5.83 15.30 9.53
C ARG A 138 5.46 16.03 10.81
N LEU A 139 4.17 16.06 11.18
CA LEU A 139 3.67 16.62 12.43
C LEU A 139 4.29 15.92 13.65
N GLN A 140 4.30 14.58 13.67
CA GLN A 140 4.92 13.78 14.73
C GLN A 140 6.38 14.14 14.96
N LEU A 141 7.16 14.26 13.90
CA LEU A 141 8.58 14.60 13.98
C LEU A 141 8.78 16.04 14.41
N LEU A 142 8.00 16.99 13.87
CA LEU A 142 8.11 18.40 14.15
C LEU A 142 7.75 18.72 15.61
N VAL A 143 6.57 18.29 16.08
CA VAL A 143 6.11 18.57 17.45
C VAL A 143 7.04 17.91 18.48
N ARG A 144 7.52 16.69 18.19
CA ARG A 144 8.50 16.01 19.05
C ARG A 144 9.82 16.77 19.11
N MET A 145 10.32 17.27 17.98
CA MET A 145 11.52 18.11 17.95
C MET A 145 11.30 19.40 18.76
N MET A 146 10.20 20.11 18.54
CA MET A 146 9.86 21.35 19.26
C MET A 146 9.83 21.13 20.77
N ALA A 147 9.17 20.06 21.23
CA ALA A 147 9.10 19.70 22.64
C ALA A 147 10.48 19.37 23.23
N ARG A 148 11.30 18.59 22.50
CA ARG A 148 12.67 18.23 22.93
C ARG A 148 13.58 19.45 23.03
N ILE A 149 13.56 20.33 22.03
CA ILE A 149 14.32 21.58 22.02
C ILE A 149 13.91 22.48 23.18
N SER A 150 12.60 22.62 23.43
CA SER A 150 12.08 23.49 24.49
C SER A 150 12.43 23.04 25.91
N LEU A 151 12.71 21.74 26.08
CA LEU A 151 13.09 21.13 27.36
C LEU A 151 14.61 20.93 27.49
N ASN A 152 15.39 21.20 26.43
CA ASN A 152 16.83 20.99 26.43
C ASN A 152 17.54 22.15 27.12
N GLN A 153 18.16 21.89 28.27
CA GLN A 153 18.91 22.89 29.03
C GLN A 153 20.33 23.11 28.49
N ASP A 154 20.86 22.15 27.72
CA ASP A 154 22.22 22.21 27.15
C ASP A 154 22.25 22.99 25.82
N LEU A 155 21.09 23.27 25.22
CA LEU A 155 20.98 24.01 23.97
C LEU A 155 21.13 25.52 24.23
N PRO A 156 22.07 26.21 23.57
CA PRO A 156 22.17 27.66 23.65
C PRO A 156 20.89 28.37 23.20
N PRO A 157 20.62 29.60 23.68
CA PRO A 157 19.49 30.39 23.21
C PRO A 157 19.53 30.58 21.69
N LEU A 158 18.46 30.15 21.03
CA LEU A 158 18.28 30.30 19.58
C LEU A 158 17.91 31.74 19.16
N SER A 159 17.52 32.57 20.12
CA SER A 159 17.24 33.99 19.97
C SER A 159 17.70 34.73 21.22
N GLU A 160 18.20 35.96 21.05
CA GLU A 160 18.62 36.84 22.15
C GLU A 160 17.41 37.46 22.88
N SER A 161 16.27 37.62 22.21
CA SER A 161 15.11 38.36 22.71
C SER A 161 13.92 37.48 23.10
N VAL A 162 13.83 36.26 22.55
CA VAL A 162 12.68 35.38 22.70
C VAL A 162 13.09 34.05 23.33
N ARG A 163 12.35 33.60 24.35
CA ARG A 163 12.58 32.27 24.96
C ARG A 163 12.37 31.17 23.92
N THR A 164 13.19 30.12 23.99
CA THR A 164 13.16 28.99 23.06
C THR A 164 11.77 28.40 22.85
N ARG A 165 10.99 28.18 23.92
CA ARG A 165 9.60 27.66 23.79
C ARG A 165 8.70 28.60 22.98
N THR A 166 8.75 29.90 23.26
CA THR A 166 7.95 30.90 22.54
C THR A 166 8.37 30.98 21.08
N LEU A 167 9.68 30.91 20.81
CA LEU A 167 10.23 30.87 19.46
C LEU A 167 9.76 29.63 18.68
N MET A 168 9.72 28.44 19.31
CA MET A 168 9.19 27.22 18.68
C MET A 168 7.74 27.41 18.23
N VAL A 169 6.89 27.96 19.11
CA VAL A 169 5.48 28.19 18.80
C VAL A 169 5.35 29.19 17.65
N GLN A 170 5.97 30.36 17.77
CA GLN A 170 5.90 31.41 16.74
C GLN A 170 6.41 30.92 15.37
N ALA A 171 7.53 30.18 15.34
CA ALA A 171 8.14 29.75 14.10
C ALA A 171 7.32 28.69 13.34
N PHE A 172 6.60 27.82 14.05
CA PHE A 172 5.94 26.66 13.44
C PHE A 172 4.40 26.71 13.48
N SER A 173 3.79 27.68 14.16
CA SER A 173 2.33 27.81 14.23
C SER A 173 1.67 27.79 12.86
N ARG A 174 2.14 28.65 11.95
CA ARG A 174 1.55 28.80 10.61
C ARG A 174 1.70 27.54 9.74
N CYS A 175 2.81 26.80 9.87
CA CYS A 175 3.00 25.56 9.10
C CYS A 175 2.20 24.38 9.67
N ILE A 176 1.77 24.45 10.94
CA ILE A 176 0.93 23.43 11.56
C ILE A 176 -0.54 23.70 11.29
N LEU A 177 -1.02 24.92 11.56
CA LEU A 177 -2.39 25.35 11.38
C LEU A 177 -2.43 26.76 10.78
N CYS A 178 -3.10 26.91 9.66
CA CYS A 178 -3.50 28.20 9.11
C CYS A 178 -4.80 28.02 8.31
N SER A 179 -5.62 29.07 8.24
CA SER A 179 -6.74 29.07 7.31
C SER A 179 -6.24 29.34 5.89
N LYS A 180 -7.08 29.04 4.90
CA LYS A 180 -6.78 29.31 3.49
C LYS A 180 -6.86 30.79 3.14
N ASP A 181 -7.71 31.54 3.84
CA ASP A 181 -8.04 32.94 3.54
C ASP A 181 -7.28 33.95 4.42
N GLU A 182 -6.34 33.47 5.24
CA GLU A 182 -5.45 34.24 6.12
C GLU A 182 -6.16 35.34 6.94
N ILE A 183 -6.74 34.94 8.08
CA ILE A 183 -7.47 35.84 8.98
C ILE A 183 -6.55 36.24 10.16
N ASP A 184 -6.64 37.48 10.64
CA ASP A 184 -5.80 38.01 11.73
C ASP A 184 -5.81 37.16 13.02
N LEU A 185 -6.91 36.44 13.29
CA LEU A 185 -7.06 35.61 14.50
C LEU A 185 -6.36 34.24 14.39
N ASP A 186 -5.97 33.81 13.19
CA ASP A 186 -5.42 32.47 12.95
C ASP A 186 -4.11 32.25 13.69
N GLU A 187 -3.26 33.28 13.79
CA GLU A 187 -1.96 33.15 14.44
C GLU A 187 -2.10 32.85 15.94
N LEU A 188 -3.05 33.52 16.62
CA LEU A 188 -3.31 33.30 18.04
C LEU A 188 -3.92 31.91 18.29
N LEU A 189 -4.87 31.50 17.44
CA LEU A 189 -5.50 30.17 17.50
C LEU A 189 -4.47 29.07 17.27
N ALA A 190 -3.63 29.21 16.24
CA ALA A 190 -2.56 28.29 15.94
C ALA A 190 -1.53 28.23 17.07
N ALA A 191 -1.11 29.37 17.63
CA ALA A 191 -0.18 29.42 18.77
C ALA A 191 -0.73 28.69 20.00
N LYS A 192 -2.03 28.84 20.28
CA LYS A 192 -2.69 28.15 21.39
C LYS A 192 -2.76 26.64 21.15
N LEU A 193 -3.15 26.21 19.94
CA LEU A 193 -3.20 24.79 19.59
C LEU A 193 -1.82 24.15 19.66
N VAL A 194 -0.81 24.79 19.06
CA VAL A 194 0.56 24.29 18.99
C VAL A 194 1.20 24.20 20.37
N SER A 195 0.95 25.19 21.24
CA SER A 195 1.37 25.11 22.64
C SER A 195 0.80 23.85 23.32
N PHE A 196 -0.52 23.61 23.19
CA PHE A 196 -1.17 22.44 23.77
C PHE A 196 -0.65 21.12 23.17
N LEU A 197 -0.43 21.09 21.84
CA LEU A 197 0.17 19.95 21.14
C LEU A 197 1.56 19.64 21.68
N MET A 198 2.42 20.65 21.87
CA MET A 198 3.77 20.46 22.43
C MET A 198 3.73 19.88 23.83
N ASP A 199 2.80 20.34 24.68
CA ASP A 199 2.71 19.90 26.06
C ASP A 199 2.19 18.46 26.19
N ASN A 200 1.38 17.99 25.23
CA ASN A 200 0.67 16.69 25.30
C ASN A 200 0.98 15.75 24.12
N TYR A 201 2.08 15.99 23.39
CA TYR A 201 2.35 15.32 22.10
C TYR A 201 2.42 13.79 22.19
N GLN A 202 2.89 13.24 23.31
CA GLN A 202 3.05 11.80 23.51
C GLN A 202 1.70 11.10 23.49
N GLU A 203 0.71 11.67 24.18
CA GLU A 203 -0.65 11.16 24.18
C GLU A 203 -1.33 11.48 22.85
N ILE A 204 -1.33 12.74 22.43
CA ILE A 204 -2.07 13.20 21.24
C ILE A 204 -1.65 12.45 19.96
N LEU A 205 -0.35 12.24 19.76
CA LEU A 205 0.17 11.67 18.52
C LEU A 205 0.40 10.15 18.60
N SER A 206 0.00 9.52 19.71
CA SER A 206 -0.07 8.06 19.82
C SER A 206 -1.34 7.51 19.17
N VAL A 207 -1.38 6.20 18.92
CA VAL A 207 -2.58 5.51 18.45
C VAL A 207 -3.39 5.08 19.69
N PRO A 208 -4.64 5.53 19.87
CA PRO A 208 -5.42 5.16 21.06
C PRO A 208 -5.74 3.67 21.07
N SER A 209 -5.17 2.93 22.03
CA SER A 209 -5.33 1.47 22.14
C SER A 209 -6.79 1.07 22.34
N ALA A 210 -7.53 1.78 23.19
CA ALA A 210 -8.95 1.54 23.42
C ALA A 210 -9.79 1.67 22.14
N LEU A 211 -9.41 2.61 21.26
CA LEU A 211 -10.09 2.81 19.99
C LEU A 211 -9.75 1.65 19.03
N LYS A 212 -8.49 1.26 18.96
CA LYS A 212 -8.03 0.12 18.15
C LYS A 212 -8.72 -1.17 18.58
N SER A 213 -8.74 -1.50 19.88
CA SER A 213 -9.39 -2.70 20.41
C SER A 213 -10.89 -2.70 20.11
N SER A 214 -11.59 -1.58 20.31
CA SER A 214 -13.02 -1.51 20.02
C SER A 214 -13.33 -1.69 18.52
N ILE A 215 -12.40 -1.34 17.61
CA ILE A 215 -12.54 -1.63 16.18
C ILE A 215 -12.27 -3.10 15.90
N GLU A 216 -11.21 -3.66 16.48
CA GLU A 216 -10.86 -5.07 16.31
C GLU A 216 -12.02 -5.96 16.81
N ASP A 217 -12.59 -5.64 17.97
CA ASP A 217 -13.75 -6.34 18.52
C ASP A 217 -14.98 -6.21 17.61
N HIS A 218 -15.22 -5.01 17.05
CA HIS A 218 -16.32 -4.79 16.12
C HIS A 218 -16.13 -5.56 14.81
N VAL A 219 -14.90 -5.61 14.28
CA VAL A 219 -14.55 -6.40 13.09
C VAL A 219 -14.72 -7.88 13.36
N VAL A 220 -14.26 -8.38 14.52
CA VAL A 220 -14.47 -9.77 14.94
C VAL A 220 -15.95 -10.08 15.09
N HIS A 221 -16.74 -9.16 15.66
CA HIS A 221 -18.18 -9.32 15.77
C HIS A 221 -18.85 -9.40 14.38
N LEU A 222 -18.53 -8.49 13.46
CA LEU A 222 -19.04 -8.52 12.09
C LEU A 222 -18.64 -9.80 11.35
N GLN A 223 -17.39 -10.26 11.51
CA GLN A 223 -16.93 -11.53 10.95
C GLN A 223 -17.71 -12.71 11.53
N ARG A 224 -17.96 -12.74 12.85
CA ARG A 224 -18.76 -13.78 13.51
C ARG A 224 -20.22 -13.78 13.04
N VAL A 225 -20.82 -12.61 12.85
CA VAL A 225 -22.19 -12.46 12.32
C VAL A 225 -22.27 -12.89 10.85
N GLN A 226 -21.18 -12.75 10.08
CA GLN A 226 -21.09 -13.23 8.70
C GLN A 226 -20.81 -14.74 8.57
N ILE A 227 -20.42 -15.43 9.65
CA ILE A 227 -20.39 -16.90 9.68
C ILE A 227 -21.84 -17.39 9.78
N LYS A 228 -22.55 -17.36 8.65
CA LYS A 228 -23.78 -18.14 8.47
C LYS A 228 -23.39 -19.62 8.53
N TYR A 229 -23.92 -20.34 9.51
CA TYR A 229 -23.92 -21.80 9.47
C TYR A 229 -24.58 -22.26 8.17
N ALA A 230 -23.97 -23.21 7.47
CA ALA A 230 -24.56 -23.83 6.29
C ALA A 230 -25.92 -24.44 6.66
N GLY A 231 -27.01 -23.72 6.36
CA GLY A 231 -28.36 -24.15 6.71
C GLY A 231 -29.36 -23.04 7.05
N ALA A 232 -28.94 -21.78 7.26
CA ALA A 232 -29.87 -20.69 7.58
C ALA A 232 -29.89 -19.58 6.51
N ASP A 233 -31.03 -19.51 5.83
CA ASP A 233 -31.57 -18.44 4.99
C ASP A 233 -30.92 -18.16 3.62
N SER A 234 -31.64 -18.68 2.63
CA SER A 234 -31.77 -18.23 1.24
C SER A 234 -32.17 -16.75 1.19
N ASP A 235 -31.20 -15.84 1.30
CA ASP A 235 -31.42 -14.46 0.87
C ASP A 235 -30.42 -14.10 -0.23
N ALA A 236 -30.98 -13.78 -1.39
CA ALA A 236 -30.33 -13.73 -2.67
C ALA A 236 -29.80 -12.31 -2.93
N THR A 237 -28.51 -12.07 -2.68
CA THR A 237 -27.86 -10.86 -3.27
C THR A 237 -26.35 -10.93 -3.44
N LEU A 238 -25.70 -12.05 -3.11
CA LEU A 238 -24.28 -12.24 -3.38
C LEU A 238 -24.06 -13.58 -4.09
N PRO A 239 -23.24 -13.64 -5.15
CA PRO A 239 -22.82 -14.92 -5.72
C PRO A 239 -22.14 -15.72 -4.60
N PRO A 240 -22.58 -16.95 -4.31
CA PRO A 240 -21.92 -17.78 -3.30
C PRO A 240 -20.44 -17.99 -3.69
N PRO A 241 -19.53 -18.05 -2.71
CA PRO A 241 -18.13 -18.35 -2.99
C PRO A 241 -18.05 -19.68 -3.74
N SER A 242 -17.30 -19.69 -4.84
CA SER A 242 -17.08 -20.87 -5.67
C SER A 242 -16.26 -21.88 -4.86
N PHE A 243 -16.93 -22.78 -4.16
CA PHE A 243 -16.26 -23.91 -3.51
C PHE A 243 -16.13 -25.04 -4.53
N CYS A 244 -14.93 -25.60 -4.66
CA CYS A 244 -14.76 -26.86 -5.39
C CYS A 244 -15.38 -27.97 -4.56
N HIS A 245 -16.59 -28.40 -4.90
CA HIS A 245 -17.17 -29.61 -4.34
C HIS A 245 -16.35 -30.82 -4.82
N GLN A 246 -15.85 -31.62 -3.88
CA GLN A 246 -15.14 -32.85 -4.21
C GLN A 246 -16.19 -33.88 -4.65
N ILE A 247 -16.32 -34.08 -5.95
CA ILE A 247 -17.16 -35.13 -6.52
C ILE A 247 -16.63 -36.50 -6.13
N SER A 248 -17.54 -37.43 -5.88
CA SER A 248 -17.18 -38.84 -5.63
C SER A 248 -16.55 -39.47 -6.87
N THR A 249 -15.79 -40.54 -6.70
CA THR A 249 -15.22 -41.30 -7.83
C THR A 249 -16.30 -41.83 -8.77
N ASP A 250 -17.44 -42.26 -8.24
CA ASP A 250 -18.56 -42.77 -9.04
C ASP A 250 -19.26 -41.65 -9.82
N GLU A 251 -19.41 -40.48 -9.20
CA GLU A 251 -19.95 -39.28 -9.86
C GLU A 251 -18.98 -38.75 -10.93
N PHE A 252 -17.68 -38.82 -10.71
CA PHE A 252 -16.66 -38.50 -11.72
C PHE A 252 -16.76 -39.44 -12.93
N GLU A 253 -16.88 -40.76 -12.71
CA GLU A 253 -17.03 -41.70 -13.81
C GLU A 253 -18.36 -41.53 -14.55
N TYR A 254 -19.45 -41.22 -13.83
CA TYR A 254 -20.74 -40.89 -14.43
C TYR A 254 -20.67 -39.62 -15.27
N GLN A 255 -20.11 -38.52 -14.75
CA GLN A 255 -19.94 -37.26 -15.49
C GLN A 255 -19.01 -37.44 -16.70
N ARG A 256 -17.98 -38.28 -16.58
CA ARG A 256 -17.09 -38.66 -17.68
C ARG A 256 -17.86 -39.39 -18.78
N ALA A 257 -18.74 -40.33 -18.42
CA ALA A 257 -19.53 -41.09 -19.38
C ALA A 257 -20.68 -40.28 -20.00
N ALA A 258 -21.38 -39.45 -19.21
CA ALA A 258 -22.62 -38.78 -19.61
C ALA A 258 -22.44 -37.33 -20.10
N GLY A 259 -21.49 -36.57 -19.56
CA GLY A 259 -21.41 -35.11 -19.76
C GLY A 259 -20.25 -34.60 -20.63
N SER A 260 -19.23 -35.42 -20.89
CA SER A 260 -18.00 -34.95 -21.54
C SER A 260 -17.87 -35.24 -23.04
N GLN A 261 -18.71 -36.12 -23.61
CA GLN A 261 -18.52 -36.58 -24.99
C GLN A 261 -18.84 -35.50 -26.03
N GLU A 262 -19.95 -34.76 -25.89
CA GLU A 262 -20.37 -33.73 -26.86
C GLU A 262 -19.41 -32.51 -26.92
N PRO A 263 -18.98 -31.91 -25.79
CA PRO A 263 -18.03 -30.79 -25.84
C PRO A 263 -16.65 -31.21 -26.39
N LEU A 264 -16.20 -32.43 -26.06
CA LEU A 264 -14.94 -32.97 -26.58
C LEU A 264 -15.02 -33.26 -28.08
N ALA A 265 -16.15 -33.78 -28.58
CA ALA A 265 -16.38 -33.95 -30.01
C ALA A 265 -16.39 -32.59 -30.75
N ALA A 266 -17.03 -31.57 -30.17
CA ALA A 266 -17.01 -30.21 -30.72
C ALA A 266 -15.60 -29.61 -30.77
N LEU A 267 -14.80 -29.80 -29.71
CA LEU A 267 -13.39 -29.38 -29.68
C LEU A 267 -12.56 -30.11 -30.75
N LEU A 268 -12.80 -31.41 -30.96
CA LEU A 268 -12.14 -32.17 -32.01
C LEU A 268 -12.50 -31.62 -33.39
N GLU A 269 -13.77 -31.29 -33.64
CA GLU A 269 -14.20 -30.64 -34.88
C GLU A 269 -13.57 -29.28 -35.09
N GLU A 270 -13.46 -28.47 -34.03
CA GLU A 270 -12.81 -27.17 -34.11
C GLU A 270 -11.34 -27.32 -34.54
N ILE A 271 -10.60 -28.25 -33.93
CA ILE A 271 -9.21 -28.55 -34.32
C ILE A 271 -9.15 -29.01 -35.78
N VAL A 272 -10.11 -29.82 -36.24
CA VAL A 272 -10.16 -30.35 -37.61
C VAL A 272 -10.57 -29.29 -38.63
N MET A 273 -11.46 -28.35 -38.29
CA MET A 273 -11.97 -27.32 -39.19
C MET A 273 -11.10 -26.06 -39.21
N ASN A 274 -10.25 -25.86 -38.19
CA ASN A 274 -9.39 -24.68 -38.10
C ASN A 274 -8.37 -24.65 -39.26
N LYS A 275 -8.41 -23.54 -40.03
CA LYS A 275 -7.58 -23.26 -41.22
C LYS A 275 -6.35 -22.41 -40.90
N GLU A 276 -6.27 -21.81 -39.72
CA GLU A 276 -5.16 -20.95 -39.28
C GLU A 276 -3.99 -21.75 -38.70
N ILE A 277 -4.25 -22.99 -38.25
CA ILE A 277 -3.22 -23.88 -37.72
C ILE A 277 -2.41 -24.58 -38.82
N SER A 278 -1.10 -24.63 -38.63
CA SER A 278 -0.21 -25.34 -39.56
C SER A 278 -0.53 -26.83 -39.60
N VAL A 279 -0.33 -27.47 -40.76
CA VAL A 279 -0.55 -28.92 -40.95
C VAL A 279 0.24 -29.75 -39.92
N LYS A 280 1.45 -29.29 -39.57
CA LYS A 280 2.33 -29.95 -38.60
C LYS A 280 1.77 -29.86 -37.18
N ASP A 281 1.24 -28.71 -36.79
CA ASP A 281 0.69 -28.49 -35.44
C ASP A 281 -0.69 -29.11 -35.29
N LYS A 282 -1.49 -29.12 -36.35
CA LYS A 282 -2.76 -29.86 -36.42
C LYS A 282 -2.55 -31.35 -36.18
N LYS A 283 -1.55 -31.95 -36.81
CA LYS A 283 -1.18 -33.36 -36.58
C LYS A 283 -0.69 -33.62 -35.15
N LYS A 284 0.03 -32.67 -34.53
CA LYS A 284 0.44 -32.78 -33.11
C LYS A 284 -0.75 -32.70 -32.16
N LYS A 285 -1.64 -31.72 -32.36
CA LYS A 285 -2.86 -31.54 -31.55
C LYS A 285 -3.78 -32.75 -31.66
N LEU A 286 -3.97 -33.30 -32.85
CA LEU A 286 -4.76 -34.54 -33.04
C LEU A 286 -4.13 -35.75 -32.34
N LYS A 287 -2.80 -35.92 -32.41
CA LYS A 287 -2.13 -36.99 -31.65
C LYS A 287 -2.25 -36.82 -30.14
N GLN A 288 -2.16 -35.58 -29.64
CA GLN A 288 -2.35 -35.29 -28.23
C GLN A 288 -3.79 -35.58 -27.80
N PHE A 289 -4.77 -35.18 -28.61
CA PHE A 289 -6.19 -35.45 -28.38
C PHE A 289 -6.47 -36.95 -28.37
N GLN A 290 -5.95 -37.70 -29.35
CA GLN A 290 -6.08 -39.17 -29.42
C GLN A 290 -5.53 -39.86 -28.17
N LYS A 291 -4.40 -39.38 -27.64
CA LYS A 291 -3.79 -39.94 -26.43
C LYS A 291 -4.64 -39.68 -25.18
N SER A 292 -5.25 -38.50 -25.09
CA SER A 292 -6.04 -38.09 -23.92
C SER A 292 -7.48 -38.63 -23.96
N TYR A 293 -8.06 -38.76 -25.16
CA TYR A 293 -9.48 -39.09 -25.38
C TYR A 293 -9.64 -40.08 -26.55
N PRO A 294 -9.17 -41.33 -26.41
CA PRO A 294 -9.16 -42.30 -27.51
C PRO A 294 -10.56 -42.68 -28.01
N GLU A 295 -11.56 -42.74 -27.12
CA GLU A 295 -12.93 -43.13 -27.50
C GLU A 295 -13.61 -42.07 -28.38
N VAL A 296 -13.51 -40.79 -28.01
CA VAL A 296 -14.05 -39.65 -28.80
C VAL A 296 -13.37 -39.60 -30.17
N TYR A 297 -12.05 -39.81 -30.20
CA TYR A 297 -11.28 -39.82 -31.44
C TYR A 297 -11.71 -40.97 -32.36
N ARG A 298 -11.93 -42.18 -31.82
CA ARG A 298 -12.37 -43.36 -32.58
C ARG A 298 -13.77 -43.20 -33.17
N VAL A 299 -14.67 -42.49 -32.47
CA VAL A 299 -16.02 -42.17 -32.99
C VAL A 299 -15.92 -41.27 -34.22
N ARG A 300 -15.00 -40.29 -34.23
CA ARG A 300 -14.82 -39.37 -35.37
C ARG A 300 -13.97 -39.94 -36.50
N PHE A 301 -12.99 -40.79 -36.19
CA PHE A 301 -12.14 -41.47 -37.16
C PHE A 301 -12.22 -43.00 -37.00
N PRO A 302 -13.33 -43.64 -37.41
CA PRO A 302 -13.50 -45.09 -37.26
C PRO A 302 -12.56 -45.90 -38.16
N THR A 303 -12.16 -45.32 -39.29
CA THR A 303 -11.25 -45.95 -40.27
C THR A 303 -10.08 -45.02 -40.61
N PRO A 304 -8.87 -45.56 -40.88
CA PRO A 304 -7.69 -44.77 -41.22
C PRO A 304 -7.84 -43.93 -42.51
N GLU A 305 -8.81 -44.27 -43.35
CA GLU A 305 -9.16 -43.55 -44.57
C GLU A 305 -9.80 -42.18 -44.29
N THR A 306 -10.63 -42.09 -43.23
CA THR A 306 -11.27 -40.82 -42.81
C THR A 306 -10.26 -39.82 -42.22
N GLU A 307 -9.21 -40.32 -41.57
CA GLU A 307 -8.08 -39.50 -41.10
C GLU A 307 -7.19 -39.04 -42.27
N ALA A 308 -7.00 -39.90 -43.27
CA ALA A 308 -6.20 -39.60 -44.46
C ALA A 308 -6.82 -38.50 -45.35
N MET A 309 -8.14 -38.32 -45.33
CA MET A 309 -8.82 -37.20 -46.03
C MET A 309 -8.42 -35.82 -45.49
N LEU A 310 -8.05 -35.71 -44.21
CA LEU A 310 -7.60 -34.45 -43.60
C LEU A 310 -6.16 -34.09 -43.93
N PHE A 311 -5.37 -35.09 -44.31
CA PHE A 311 -3.95 -34.96 -44.64
C PHE A 311 -3.62 -35.77 -45.90
N PRO A 312 -4.08 -35.34 -47.10
CA PRO A 312 -3.76 -36.05 -48.33
C PRO A 312 -2.24 -36.18 -48.47
N GLU A 313 -1.74 -37.41 -48.67
CA GLU A 313 -0.32 -37.63 -48.91
C GLU A 313 0.11 -36.84 -50.15
N LYS A 314 1.13 -35.98 -50.00
CA LYS A 314 1.83 -35.42 -51.16
C LYS A 314 2.43 -36.58 -51.94
N ALA A 315 2.01 -36.77 -53.19
CA ALA A 315 2.61 -37.70 -54.12
C ALA A 315 4.14 -37.50 -54.13
N LYS A 316 4.88 -38.51 -53.69
CA LYS A 316 6.34 -38.50 -53.73
C LYS A 316 6.78 -38.61 -55.19
N GLN A 317 7.06 -37.48 -55.85
CA GLN A 317 7.91 -37.47 -57.03
C GLN A 317 9.33 -37.85 -56.57
N LYS A 318 9.79 -39.04 -56.95
CA LYS A 318 11.20 -39.43 -56.79
C LYS A 318 12.02 -38.69 -57.86
N PRO A 319 13.05 -37.91 -57.50
CA PRO A 319 14.03 -37.45 -58.47
C PRO A 319 14.98 -38.61 -58.86
N PRO A 320 15.56 -38.59 -60.07
CA PRO A 320 16.34 -39.72 -60.59
C PRO A 320 17.68 -39.86 -59.86
N ILE A 321 18.10 -41.11 -59.70
CA ILE A 321 19.40 -41.49 -59.16
C ILE A 321 20.48 -41.04 -60.15
N LEU A 322 21.36 -40.12 -59.75
CA LEU A 322 22.62 -39.88 -60.43
C LEU A 322 23.75 -40.47 -59.59
N MET A 323 24.30 -41.57 -60.12
CA MET A 323 25.58 -42.10 -59.71
C MET A 323 26.68 -41.11 -60.08
N TRP A 324 27.41 -40.60 -59.11
CA TRP A 324 28.82 -40.27 -59.31
C TRP A 324 29.61 -40.62 -58.06
N ALA A 325 30.64 -41.42 -58.27
CA ALA A 325 31.44 -42.05 -57.27
C ALA A 325 32.66 -41.18 -56.90
N LEU A 326 33.17 -41.42 -55.69
CA LEU A 326 34.58 -41.40 -55.33
C LEU A 326 35.35 -40.08 -55.54
N LYS A 327 35.61 -39.38 -54.43
CA LYS A 327 36.99 -39.15 -53.91
C LYS A 327 36.94 -38.17 -52.72
N LYS A 328 37.14 -38.70 -51.51
CA LYS A 328 38.25 -38.33 -50.60
C LYS A 328 38.09 -39.09 -49.27
N PRO A 329 39.16 -39.73 -48.76
CA PRO A 329 39.06 -40.60 -47.60
C PRO A 329 38.97 -39.81 -46.29
N PHE A 330 38.24 -40.39 -45.35
CA PHE A 330 38.21 -40.04 -43.94
C PHE A 330 39.62 -39.80 -43.38
N GLN A 331 39.81 -38.72 -42.63
CA GLN A 331 40.89 -38.63 -41.64
C GLN A 331 40.29 -38.72 -40.22
N PRO A 332 40.85 -39.59 -39.35
CA PRO A 332 40.36 -39.79 -38.00
C PRO A 332 40.82 -38.69 -37.04
N PHE A 333 39.94 -38.37 -36.10
CA PHE A 333 40.22 -37.52 -34.94
C PHE A 333 41.37 -38.09 -34.10
N HIS A 334 42.45 -37.33 -33.94
CA HIS A 334 43.40 -37.52 -32.85
C HIS A 334 43.32 -36.34 -31.87
N ARG A 335 42.95 -36.66 -30.63
CA ARG A 335 43.06 -35.80 -29.45
C ARG A 335 44.54 -35.55 -29.15
N THR A 336 44.89 -34.30 -28.89
CA THR A 336 46.13 -33.97 -28.17
C THR A 336 45.81 -33.01 -27.04
N ARG A 337 45.96 -33.50 -25.81
CA ARG A 337 46.21 -32.70 -24.61
C ARG A 337 47.59 -32.06 -24.75
N SER A 338 47.74 -30.79 -24.41
CA SER A 338 49.03 -30.28 -23.94
C SER A 338 48.86 -29.42 -22.69
N PHE A 339 49.62 -29.79 -21.68
CA PHE A 339 49.88 -29.07 -20.45
C PHE A 339 50.74 -27.81 -20.70
N ARG A 340 50.50 -26.79 -19.86
CA ARG A 340 51.41 -25.76 -19.30
C ARG A 340 52.51 -25.12 -20.17
N MET A 341 52.55 -23.78 -20.11
CA MET A 341 53.48 -23.11 -19.19
C MET A 341 52.71 -22.19 -18.25
#